data_AF-A0A1N6GPR1-F1
#
_entry.id   AF-A0A1N6GPR1-F1
#
_cell.length_a   1.000
_cell.length_b   1.000
_cell.length_c   1.000
_cell.angle_alpha   90.00
_cell.angle_beta   90.00
_cell.angle_gamma   90.00
#
_symmetry.space_group_name_H-M   'P 1'
#
loop_
_entity.id
_entity.type
_entity.pdbx_description
1 polymer ?
#
loop_
_entity_poly.entity_id
_entity_poly.type
_entity_poly.pdbx_seq_one_letter_code
_entity_poly.pdbx_strand_id
1 'polypeptide(L)'
;MLNEQQKRAYAALLKRAQEAAKEAEDRILETMHEVIDKASEVEAEFAELSKEELEKVKAALKEDLNAVANYFEEVGEGLEEILTMDAAYLEEKFLELSEKLADPAQLELLKLRLLAAMKTHAKHDTSKS
;
A
#
# COMPACT_ATOMS: atom_id res chain seq x y z
N MET A 1 8.01 5.25 -14.43
CA MET A 1 8.75 4.35 -13.54
C MET A 1 9.42 5.19 -12.46
N LEU A 2 9.27 4.79 -11.20
CA LEU A 2 9.92 5.44 -10.06
C LEU A 2 11.43 5.16 -10.08
N ASN A 3 12.25 6.14 -9.71
CA ASN A 3 13.68 5.95 -9.47
C ASN A 3 13.95 5.34 -8.08
N GLU A 4 15.19 4.99 -7.77
CA GLU A 4 15.52 4.32 -6.49
C GLU A 4 15.19 5.14 -5.24
N GLN A 5 15.34 6.47 -5.29
CA GLN A 5 14.96 7.35 -4.17
C GLN A 5 13.43 7.40 -4.00
N GLN A 6 12.70 7.48 -5.10
CA GLN A 6 11.25 7.48 -5.14
C GLN A 6 10.67 6.15 -4.66
N LYS A 7 11.28 5.01 -5.00
CA LYS A 7 10.88 3.68 -4.50
C LYS A 7 11.08 3.57 -2.99
N ARG A 8 12.20 4.05 -2.46
CA ARG A 8 12.44 4.08 -1.01
C ARG A 8 11.41 4.95 -0.31
N ALA A 9 11.12 6.14 -0.86
CA ALA A 9 10.11 7.01 -0.29
C ALA A 9 8.71 6.37 -0.35
N TYR A 10 8.38 5.72 -1.46
CA TYR A 10 7.13 4.99 -1.64
C TYR A 10 6.97 3.90 -0.58
N ALA A 11 7.97 3.03 -0.42
CA ALA A 11 7.99 1.96 0.58
C ALA A 11 7.85 2.51 2.01
N ALA A 12 8.59 3.56 2.32
CA ALA A 12 8.59 4.21 3.63
C ALA A 12 7.22 4.83 3.97
N LEU A 13 6.53 5.41 2.99
CA LEU A 13 5.19 5.95 3.15
C LEU A 13 4.15 4.85 3.30
N LEU A 14 4.22 3.80 2.47
CA LEU A 14 3.31 2.65 2.55
C LEU A 14 3.40 1.99 3.93
N LYS A 15 4.60 1.77 4.43
CA LYS A 15 4.82 1.19 5.77
C LYS A 15 4.23 2.07 6.87
N ARG A 16 4.50 3.38 6.87
CA ARG A 16 3.93 4.32 7.85
C ARG A 16 2.41 4.36 7.79
N ALA A 17 1.85 4.39 6.58
CA ALA A 17 0.42 4.39 6.37
C ALA A 17 -0.23 3.10 6.91
N GLN A 18 0.37 1.95 6.63
CA GLN A 18 -0.07 0.66 7.16
C GLN A 18 0.01 0.62 8.69
N GLU A 19 1.11 1.08 9.28
CA GLU A 19 1.31 1.12 10.74
C GLU A 19 0.27 2.00 11.43
N ALA A 20 0.01 3.20 10.89
CA ALA A 20 -1.01 4.10 11.44
C ALA A 20 -2.43 3.53 11.30
N ALA A 21 -2.71 2.84 10.18
CA ALA A 21 -4.01 2.26 9.95
C ALA A 21 -4.30 1.04 10.83
N LYS A 22 -3.29 0.39 11.44
CA LYS A 22 -3.51 -0.67 12.46
C LYS A 22 -4.23 -0.16 13.71
N GLU A 23 -4.17 1.14 13.98
CA GLU A 23 -4.87 1.79 15.09
C GLU A 23 -6.23 2.35 14.66
N ALA A 24 -6.55 2.31 13.38
CA ALA A 24 -7.83 2.76 12.83
C ALA A 24 -8.81 1.58 12.75
N GLU A 25 -9.96 1.69 13.40
CA GLU A 25 -11.04 0.71 13.29
C GLU A 25 -11.66 0.75 11.88
N ASP A 26 -12.57 1.68 11.61
CA ASP A 26 -13.35 1.70 10.35
C ASP A 26 -12.82 2.70 9.31
N ARG A 27 -11.74 3.43 9.62
CA ARG A 27 -11.20 4.53 8.79
C ARG A 27 -9.84 4.19 8.19
N ILE A 28 -9.63 2.93 7.81
CA ILE A 28 -8.35 2.41 7.32
C ILE A 28 -7.81 3.23 6.14
N LEU A 29 -8.55 3.29 5.02
CA LEU A 29 -8.12 3.99 3.80
C LEU A 29 -7.90 5.49 4.03
N GLU A 30 -8.78 6.12 4.79
CA GLU A 30 -8.69 7.54 5.11
C GLU A 30 -7.46 7.84 5.97
N THR A 31 -7.19 7.01 6.99
CA THR A 31 -6.00 7.13 7.85
C THR A 31 -4.71 6.98 7.03
N MET A 32 -4.68 6.03 6.10
CA MET A 32 -3.54 5.84 5.20
C MET A 32 -3.30 7.09 4.33
N HIS A 33 -4.36 7.64 3.73
CA HIS A 33 -4.26 8.88 2.95
C HIS A 33 -3.76 10.07 3.79
N GLU A 34 -4.30 10.25 4.99
CA GLU A 34 -3.88 11.34 5.88
C GLU A 34 -2.38 11.27 6.23
N VAL A 35 -1.86 10.07 6.49
CA VAL A 35 -0.42 9.88 6.78
C VAL A 35 0.43 10.20 5.55
N ILE A 36 0.00 9.75 4.37
CA ILE A 36 0.70 10.04 3.11
C ILE A 36 0.72 11.55 2.83
N ASP A 37 -0.39 12.24 3.07
CA ASP A 37 -0.49 13.68 2.85
C ASP A 37 0.36 14.48 3.86
N LYS A 38 0.36 14.05 5.12
CA LYS A 38 1.13 14.67 6.21
C LYS A 38 2.64 14.41 6.11
N ALA A 39 3.06 13.43 5.31
CA ALA A 39 4.48 13.16 5.14
C ALA A 39 5.19 14.39 4.56
N SER A 40 6.11 14.93 5.33
CA SER A 40 6.77 16.19 5.02
C SER A 40 8.08 15.98 4.28
N GLU A 41 8.42 16.91 3.38
CA GLU A 41 9.70 16.90 2.64
C GLU A 41 10.92 17.19 3.53
N VAL A 42 10.70 17.56 4.80
CA VAL A 42 11.77 17.96 5.73
C VAL A 42 12.31 16.80 6.57
N GLU A 43 11.72 15.60 6.47
CA GLU A 43 12.32 14.42 7.08
C GLU A 43 13.61 14.03 6.35
N ALA A 44 14.64 13.63 7.10
CA ALA A 44 15.93 13.23 6.54
C ALA A 44 15.81 12.10 5.50
N GLU A 45 14.77 11.28 5.62
CA GLU A 45 14.46 10.18 4.69
C GLU A 45 13.97 10.67 3.31
N PHE A 46 13.33 11.85 3.23
CA PHE A 46 12.82 12.43 1.99
C PHE A 46 13.64 13.62 1.50
N ALA A 47 14.65 14.05 2.25
CA ALA A 47 15.46 15.23 1.96
C ALA A 47 16.22 15.17 0.62
N GLU A 48 16.39 13.99 0.04
CA GLU A 48 17.00 13.80 -1.28
C GLU A 48 16.01 14.06 -2.44
N LEU A 49 14.70 14.01 -2.18
CA LEU A 49 13.67 14.26 -3.19
C LEU A 49 13.29 15.74 -3.20
N SER A 50 13.08 16.29 -4.39
CA SER A 50 12.40 17.57 -4.50
C SER A 50 10.93 17.43 -4.10
N LYS A 51 10.31 18.56 -3.73
CA LYS A 51 8.87 18.70 -3.51
C LYS A 51 8.03 17.99 -4.56
N GLU A 52 8.30 18.30 -5.82
CA GLU A 52 7.54 17.76 -6.95
C GLU A 52 7.69 16.24 -7.06
N GLU A 53 8.87 15.70 -6.76
CA GLU A 53 9.11 14.27 -6.78
C GLU A 53 8.41 13.55 -5.63
N LEU A 54 8.43 14.11 -4.42
CA LEU A 54 7.70 13.53 -3.29
C LEU A 54 6.19 13.54 -3.55
N GLU A 55 5.64 14.64 -4.07
CA GLU A 55 4.21 14.71 -4.41
C GLU A 55 3.82 13.69 -5.50
N LYS A 56 4.70 13.41 -6.47
CA LYS A 56 4.48 12.32 -7.44
C LYS A 56 4.43 10.95 -6.77
N VAL A 57 5.33 10.69 -5.82
CA VAL A 57 5.34 9.43 -5.05
C VAL A 57 4.06 9.27 -4.23
N LYS A 58 3.65 10.33 -3.51
CA LYS A 58 2.41 10.33 -2.74
C LYS A 58 1.18 10.08 -3.62
N ALA A 59 1.12 10.74 -4.78
CA ALA A 59 0.01 10.57 -5.72
C ALA A 59 -0.07 9.14 -6.24
N ALA A 60 1.05 8.57 -6.68
CA ALA A 60 1.12 7.19 -7.16
C ALA A 60 0.69 6.19 -6.08
N LEU A 61 1.21 6.33 -4.86
CA LEU A 61 0.86 5.44 -3.75
C LEU A 61 -0.64 5.51 -3.41
N LYS A 62 -1.24 6.71 -3.42
CA LYS A 62 -2.69 6.86 -3.19
C LYS A 62 -3.51 6.22 -4.31
N GLU A 63 -3.12 6.39 -5.57
CA GLU A 63 -3.81 5.76 -6.69
C GLU A 63 -3.78 4.23 -6.57
N ASP A 64 -2.62 3.66 -6.25
CA ASP A 64 -2.42 2.23 -6.03
C ASP A 64 -3.28 1.71 -4.86
N LEU A 65 -3.30 2.43 -3.73
CA LEU A 65 -4.12 2.08 -2.57
C LEU A 65 -5.61 2.08 -2.90
N ASN A 66 -6.09 3.09 -3.63
CA ASN A 66 -7.50 3.15 -4.05
C ASN A 66 -7.84 2.00 -5.00
N ALA A 67 -6.95 1.65 -5.93
CA ALA A 67 -7.18 0.56 -6.87
C ALA A 67 -7.31 -0.81 -6.17
N VAL A 68 -6.51 -1.03 -5.12
CA VAL A 68 -6.57 -2.24 -4.30
C VAL A 68 -7.80 -2.23 -3.38
N ALA A 69 -8.10 -1.10 -2.74
CA ALA A 69 -9.29 -0.93 -1.91
C ALA A 69 -10.58 -1.23 -2.67
N ASN A 70 -10.76 -0.61 -3.84
CA ASN A 70 -11.94 -0.82 -4.69
C ASN A 70 -12.09 -2.30 -5.08
N TYR A 71 -10.99 -2.99 -5.38
CA TYR A 71 -11.06 -4.41 -5.71
C TYR A 71 -11.53 -5.27 -4.54
N PHE A 72 -11.07 -5.00 -3.33
CA PHE A 72 -11.50 -5.78 -2.16
C PHE A 72 -12.96 -5.55 -1.83
N GLU A 73 -13.44 -4.31 -1.97
CA GLU A 73 -14.86 -4.03 -1.89
C GLU A 73 -15.66 -4.83 -2.94
N GLU A 74 -15.17 -4.89 -4.19
CA GLU A 74 -15.80 -5.66 -5.27
C GLU A 74 -15.84 -7.18 -5.00
N VAL A 75 -14.81 -7.74 -4.35
CA VAL A 75 -14.75 -9.17 -4.03
C VAL A 75 -15.32 -9.52 -2.65
N GLY A 76 -15.85 -8.53 -1.92
CA GLY A 76 -16.48 -8.70 -0.60
C GLY A 76 -15.51 -9.00 0.54
N GLU A 77 -14.26 -8.54 0.42
CA GLU A 77 -13.21 -8.68 1.43
C GLU A 77 -12.90 -7.32 2.07
N GLY A 78 -12.48 -7.30 3.33
CA GLY A 78 -12.15 -6.08 4.08
C GLY A 78 -10.71 -5.61 3.86
N LEU A 79 -10.48 -4.30 4.01
CA LEU A 79 -9.13 -3.70 3.96
C LEU A 79 -8.31 -3.99 5.23
N GLU A 80 -8.98 -4.31 6.33
CA GLU A 80 -8.40 -4.78 7.59
C GLU A 80 -7.42 -5.93 7.39
N GLU A 81 -7.68 -6.81 6.42
CA GLU A 81 -6.80 -7.95 6.17
C GLU A 81 -5.47 -7.53 5.55
N ILE A 82 -5.42 -6.42 4.82
CA ILE A 82 -4.16 -5.82 4.37
C ILE A 82 -3.29 -5.40 5.56
N LEU A 83 -3.89 -4.98 6.68
CA LEU A 83 -3.14 -4.52 7.85
C LEU A 83 -2.40 -5.67 8.55
N THR A 84 -2.92 -6.89 8.41
CA THR A 84 -2.31 -8.10 8.97
C THR A 84 -1.15 -8.63 8.14
N MET A 85 -1.01 -8.18 6.89
CA MET A 85 0.02 -8.64 5.97
C MET A 85 1.39 -8.07 6.34
N ASP A 86 2.44 -8.84 6.05
CA ASP A 86 3.82 -8.39 6.26
C ASP A 86 4.12 -7.15 5.40
N ALA A 87 4.71 -6.12 6.04
CA ALA A 87 4.97 -4.84 5.39
C ALA A 87 5.94 -4.96 4.21
N ALA A 88 6.93 -5.86 4.29
CA ALA A 88 7.88 -6.08 3.20
C ALA A 88 7.22 -6.79 2.02
N TYR A 89 6.26 -7.67 2.29
CA TYR A 89 5.45 -8.29 1.23
C TYR A 89 4.56 -7.24 0.53
N LEU A 90 3.89 -6.37 1.29
CA LEU A 90 3.09 -5.29 0.69
C LEU A 90 3.95 -4.32 -0.12
N GLU A 91 5.12 -3.95 0.41
CA GLU A 91 6.11 -3.14 -0.31
C GLU A 91 6.46 -3.76 -1.66
N GLU A 92 6.84 -5.04 -1.69
CA GLU A 92 7.17 -5.74 -2.93
C GLU A 92 6.01 -5.69 -3.93
N LYS A 93 4.78 -5.96 -3.47
CA LYS A 93 3.60 -6.00 -4.33
C LYS A 93 3.19 -4.62 -4.86
N PHE A 94 3.23 -3.59 -4.02
CA PHE A 94 2.89 -2.24 -4.43
C PHE A 94 3.99 -1.60 -5.29
N LEU A 95 5.28 -1.90 -5.04
CA LEU A 95 6.36 -1.51 -5.94
C LEU A 95 6.20 -2.16 -7.32
N GLU A 96 5.87 -3.45 -7.39
CA GLU A 96 5.53 -4.14 -8.65
C GLU A 96 4.38 -3.44 -9.40
N LEU A 97 3.42 -2.85 -8.69
CA LEU A 97 2.31 -2.08 -9.29
C LEU A 97 2.81 -0.74 -9.85
N SER A 98 3.52 0.02 -9.02
CA SER A 98 4.01 1.37 -9.33
C SER A 98 5.03 1.40 -10.47
N GLU A 99 5.82 0.33 -10.64
CA GLU A 99 6.78 0.19 -11.74
C GLU A 99 6.09 -0.06 -13.09
N LYS A 100 4.88 -0.63 -13.07
CA LYS A 100 4.26 -1.24 -14.24
C LYS A 100 3.01 -0.51 -14.74
N LEU A 101 2.84 0.76 -14.37
CA LEU A 101 1.85 1.69 -14.90
C LEU A 101 1.66 1.52 -16.42
N ALA A 102 0.63 0.74 -16.81
CA ALA A 102 -0.13 0.80 -18.07
C ALA A 102 -1.01 -0.44 -18.34
N ASP A 103 -0.75 -1.61 -17.74
CA ASP A 103 -1.47 -2.85 -18.14
C ASP A 103 -2.50 -3.30 -17.08
N PRO A 104 -3.82 -3.22 -17.39
CA PRO A 104 -4.88 -3.74 -16.54
C PRO A 104 -4.70 -5.20 -16.12
N ALA A 105 -4.06 -6.04 -16.95
CA ALA A 105 -3.82 -7.44 -16.61
C ALA A 105 -2.85 -7.62 -15.44
N GLN A 106 -1.89 -6.70 -15.29
CA GLN A 106 -0.92 -6.76 -14.19
C GLN A 106 -1.51 -6.28 -12.88
N LEU A 107 -2.40 -5.28 -12.94
CA LEU A 107 -3.21 -4.87 -11.81
C LEU A 107 -4.11 -6.02 -11.33
N GLU A 108 -4.79 -6.70 -12.26
CA GLU A 108 -5.66 -7.84 -11.94
C GLU A 108 -4.88 -9.01 -11.32
N LEU A 109 -3.69 -9.31 -11.86
CA LEU A 109 -2.82 -10.34 -11.28
C LEU A 109 -2.35 -9.99 -9.87
N LEU A 110 -2.04 -8.72 -9.60
CA LEU A 110 -1.66 -8.28 -8.26
C LEU A 110 -2.79 -8.48 -7.26
N LYS A 111 -3.98 -8.00 -7.63
CA LYS A 111 -5.22 -8.13 -6.87
C LYS A 111 -5.51 -9.58 -6.48
N LEU A 112 -5.38 -10.51 -7.43
CA LEU A 112 -5.48 -11.95 -7.20
C LEU A 112 -4.42 -12.50 -6.23
N ARG A 113 -3.16 -12.05 -6.33
CA ARG A 113 -2.07 -12.48 -5.44
C ARG A 113 -2.27 -11.99 -4.01
N LEU A 114 -2.74 -10.76 -3.83
CA LEU A 114 -3.06 -10.22 -2.51
C LEU A 114 -4.21 -11.02 -1.89
N LEU A 115 -5.29 -11.26 -2.65
CA LEU A 115 -6.41 -12.09 -2.20
C LEU A 115 -5.97 -13.51 -1.80
N ALA A 116 -5.08 -14.13 -2.59
CA ALA A 116 -4.54 -15.45 -2.27
C ALA A 116 -3.72 -15.44 -0.97
N ALA A 117 -2.87 -14.44 -0.78
CA ALA A 117 -2.06 -14.28 0.42
C ALA A 117 -2.93 -14.11 1.68
N MET A 118 -3.99 -13.28 1.61
CA MET A 118 -4.96 -13.11 2.69
C MET A 118 -5.61 -14.45 3.06
N LYS A 119 -6.05 -15.22 2.07
CA LYS A 119 -6.69 -16.53 2.29
C LYS A 119 -5.76 -17.58 2.87
N THR A 120 -4.46 -17.50 2.60
CA THR A 120 -3.47 -18.39 3.24
C THR A 120 -3.20 -18.02 4.70
N HIS A 121 -3.25 -16.73 5.05
CA HIS A 121 -3.11 -16.26 6.44
C HIS A 121 -4.37 -16.52 7.28
N ALA A 122 -5.58 -16.29 6.74
CA ALA A 122 -6.84 -16.56 7.42
C ALA A 122 -7.05 -18.06 7.78
N LYS A 123 -6.47 -18.98 7.00
CA LYS A 123 -6.52 -20.42 7.28
C LYS A 123 -5.62 -20.87 8.43
N HIS A 124 -4.64 -20.06 8.83
CA HIS A 124 -3.73 -20.42 9.93
C HIS A 124 -4.30 -20.06 11.32
N ASP A 125 -5.24 -19.12 11.41
CA ASP A 125 -5.89 -18.74 12.67
C ASP A 125 -7.09 -19.63 13.05
N THR A 126 -7.68 -20.33 12.08
CA THR A 126 -8.80 -21.26 12.33
C THR A 126 -8.38 -22.63 12.87
N SER A 127 -7.08 -22.87 13.10
CA SER A 127 -6.56 -24.10 13.72
C SER A 127 -6.19 -23.96 15.21
N LYS A 128 -6.59 -22.88 15.87
CA LYS A 128 -6.58 -22.78 17.34
C LYS A 128 -8.00 -22.55 17.86
N SER A 129 -8.79 -23.60 17.88
CA SER A 129 -10.01 -23.71 18.69
C SER A 129 -10.09 -25.11 19.28
#